data_AF-A0A6V7LIA5-F1
#
_entry.id   AF-A0A6V7LIA5-F1
#
_cell.length_a   1.000
_cell.length_b   1.000
_cell.length_c   1.000
_cell.angle_alpha   90.00
_cell.angle_beta   90.00
_cell.angle_gamma   90.00
#
_symmetry.space_group_name_H-M   'P 1'
#
loop_
_entity.id
_entity.type
_entity.pdbx_description
1 polymer ?
#
loop_
_entity_poly.entity_id
_entity_poly.type
_entity_poly.pdbx_seq_one_letter_code
_entity_poly.pdbx_strand_id
1 'polypeptide(L)' 'AGVLAAPREQDPGEMGRPVILPANVSAEVKKLIDDGWMNNAFNQYVSDLISVHRSLPDPRDE' A
#
# COMPACT_ATOMS: atom_id res chain seq x y z
N ALA A 1 -0.97 25.89 4.60
CA ALA A 1 -0.82 24.73 5.49
C ALA A 1 -1.34 23.51 4.75
N GLY A 2 -0.44 22.60 4.35
CA GLY A 2 -0.81 21.36 3.65
C GLY A 2 -1.25 20.32 4.67
N VAL A 3 -2.52 20.36 5.05
CA VAL A 3 -3.12 19.29 5.85
C VAL A 3 -3.45 18.14 4.91
N LEU A 4 -2.77 17.00 5.08
CA LEU A 4 -3.09 15.77 4.37
C LEU A 4 -4.49 15.33 4.82
N ALA A 5 -5.35 14.98 3.86
CA ALA A 5 -6.68 14.46 4.17
C ALA A 5 -6.57 13.17 4.98
N ALA A 6 -7.47 12.99 5.96
CA ALA A 6 -7.52 11.76 6.74
C ALA A 6 -7.81 10.55 5.82
N PRO A 7 -7.14 9.40 6.04
CA PRO A 7 -7.39 8.20 5.27
C PRO A 7 -8.85 7.75 5.39
N ARG A 8 -9.45 7.35 4.27
CA ARG A 8 -10.81 6.78 4.21
C ARG A 8 -10.72 5.27 4.28
N GLU A 9 -11.72 4.61 4.84
CA GLU A 9 -11.74 3.14 5.01
C GLU A 9 -11.52 2.32 3.71
N GLN A 10 -11.69 2.95 2.54
CA GLN A 10 -11.51 2.33 1.22
C GLN A 10 -10.12 2.60 0.61
N ASP A 11 -9.26 3.36 1.28
CA ASP A 11 -7.93 3.64 0.80
C ASP A 11 -7.05 2.37 0.86
N PRO A 12 -6.01 2.27 0.00
CA PRO A 12 -5.19 1.07 -0.07
C PRO A 12 -4.57 0.71 1.28
N GLY A 13 -4.81 -0.54 1.74
CA GLY A 13 -4.18 -1.07 2.95
C GLY A 13 -4.85 -0.67 4.27
N GLU A 14 -5.92 0.12 4.23
CA GLU A 14 -6.65 0.52 5.44
C GLU A 14 -7.24 -0.68 6.17
N MET A 15 -7.25 -0.58 7.49
CA MET A 15 -7.63 -1.67 8.40
C MET A 15 -6.84 -2.97 8.16
N GLY A 16 -5.63 -2.87 7.58
CA GLY A 16 -4.77 -4.01 7.30
C GLY A 16 -5.26 -4.92 6.16
N ARG A 17 -6.24 -4.47 5.36
CA ARG A 17 -6.73 -5.22 4.20
C ARG A 17 -5.64 -5.36 3.14
N PRO A 18 -5.57 -6.49 2.41
CA PRO A 18 -4.56 -6.66 1.37
C PRO A 18 -4.80 -5.71 0.20
N VAL A 19 -3.72 -5.18 -0.37
CA VAL A 19 -3.75 -4.45 -1.64
C VAL A 19 -3.35 -5.42 -2.75
N ILE A 20 -4.29 -5.73 -3.63
CA ILE A 20 -4.10 -6.69 -4.72
C ILE A 20 -3.99 -5.93 -6.04
N LEU A 21 -2.84 -6.07 -6.70
CA LEU A 21 -2.63 -5.51 -8.03
C LEU A 21 -3.38 -6.34 -9.08
N PRO A 22 -3.93 -5.73 -10.14
CA PRO A 22 -4.53 -6.48 -11.23
C PRO A 22 -3.46 -7.33 -11.93
N ALA A 23 -3.87 -8.49 -12.46
CA ALA A 23 -2.96 -9.40 -13.16
C ALA A 23 -2.28 -8.74 -14.38
N ASN A 24 -2.97 -7.78 -15.02
CA ASN A 24 -2.47 -7.03 -16.15
C ASN A 24 -2.17 -5.59 -15.71
N VAL A 25 -0.88 -5.25 -15.65
CA VAL A 25 -0.38 -3.89 -15.41
C VAL A 25 0.38 -3.40 -16.65
N SER A 26 0.53 -2.08 -16.79
CA SER A 26 1.37 -1.53 -17.85
C SER A 26 2.84 -1.93 -17.65
N ALA A 27 3.64 -1.90 -18.72
CA ALA A 27 5.07 -2.21 -18.65
C ALA A 27 5.82 -1.27 -17.69
N GLU A 28 5.40 -0.01 -17.61
CA GLU A 28 5.95 1.00 -16.70
C GLU A 28 5.70 0.63 -15.24
N VAL A 29 4.46 0.27 -14.89
CA VAL A 29 4.10 -0.18 -13.54
C VAL A 29 4.80 -1.49 -13.19
N LYS A 30 4.90 -2.42 -14.15
CA LYS A 30 5.64 -3.67 -13.93
C LYS A 30 7.10 -3.40 -13.55
N LYS A 31 7.75 -2.48 -14.23
CA LYS A 31 9.13 -2.09 -13.92
C LYS A 31 9.25 -1.54 -12.49
N LEU A 32 8.34 -0.67 -12.06
CA LEU A 32 8.34 -0.15 -10.68
C LEU A 32 8.17 -1.26 -9.64
N ILE A 33 7.32 -2.25 -9.91
CA ILE A 33 7.15 -3.42 -9.05
C ILE A 33 8.44 -4.22 -8.97
N ASP A 34 9.03 -4.56 -10.13
CA ASP A 34 10.25 -5.36 -10.22
C ASP A 34 11.44 -4.66 -9.52
N ASP A 35 11.62 -3.35 -9.76
CA ASP A 35 12.66 -2.52 -9.12
C ASP A 35 12.46 -2.47 -7.60
N GLY A 36 11.21 -2.33 -7.13
CA GLY A 36 10.86 -2.36 -5.72
C GLY A 36 11.25 -3.67 -5.03
N TRP A 37 10.95 -4.81 -5.67
CA TRP A 37 11.37 -6.12 -5.18
C TRP A 37 12.89 -6.28 -5.15
N MET A 38 13.59 -5.85 -6.22
CA MET A 38 15.05 -5.94 -6.30
C MET A 38 15.73 -5.18 -5.17
N ASN A 39 15.25 -3.98 -4.86
CA ASN A 39 15.91 -3.09 -3.90
C ASN A 39 15.55 -3.38 -2.43
N ASN A 40 14.40 -4.00 -2.16
CA ASN A 40 13.87 -4.12 -0.80
C ASN A 40 13.49 -5.54 -0.36
N ALA A 41 13.47 -6.51 -1.29
CA ALA A 41 12.95 -7.86 -1.06
C ALA A 41 11.48 -7.92 -0.59
N PHE A 42 10.71 -6.84 -0.83
CA PHE A 42 9.26 -6.77 -0.68
C PHE A 42 8.65 -5.89 -1.77
N ASN A 43 7.32 -5.90 -1.91
CA ASN A 43 6.61 -5.09 -2.91
C ASN A 43 6.54 -3.61 -2.49
N GLN A 44 7.61 -2.86 -2.75
CA GLN A 44 7.67 -1.43 -2.46
C GLN A 44 6.56 -0.65 -3.18
N TYR A 45 6.26 -0.98 -4.44
CA TYR A 45 5.21 -0.31 -5.19
C TYR A 45 3.86 -0.35 -4.46
N VAL A 46 3.50 -1.50 -3.87
CA VAL A 46 2.30 -1.59 -3.03
C VAL A 46 2.44 -0.77 -1.75
N SER A 47 3.60 -0.80 -1.10
CA SER A 47 3.85 0.03 0.09
C SER A 47 3.69 1.53 -0.20
N ASP A 48 4.12 1.99 -1.37
CA ASP A 48 4.05 3.40 -1.78
C ASP A 48 2.59 3.85 -2.06
N LEU A 49 1.68 2.91 -2.35
CA LEU A 49 0.24 3.19 -2.46
C LEU A 49 -0.46 3.29 -1.10
N ILE A 50 0.12 2.69 -0.05
CA ILE A 50 -0.47 2.62 1.28
C ILE A 50 -0.06 3.86 2.08
N SER A 51 -1.01 4.49 2.76
CA SER A 51 -0.74 5.62 3.65
C SER A 51 0.25 5.24 4.75
N VAL A 52 1.24 6.10 5.01
CA VAL A 52 2.13 5.97 6.17
C VAL A 52 1.40 6.12 7.51
N HIS A 53 0.16 6.62 7.48
CA HIS A 53 -0.74 6.75 8.64
C HIS A 53 -1.94 5.79 8.56
N ARG A 54 -1.82 4.65 7.86
CA ARG A 54 -2.94 3.70 7.73
C ARG A 54 -3.44 3.23 9.10
N SER A 55 -4.75 3.08 9.21
CA SER A 55 -5.39 2.50 10.39
C SER A 55 -5.25 0.98 10.41
N LEU A 56 -5.28 0.40 11.61
CA LEU A 56 -5.29 -1.04 11.84
C LEU A 56 -6.37 -1.40 12.87
N PRO A 57 -6.99 -2.59 12.75
CA PRO A 57 -7.81 -3.13 13.82
C PRO A 57 -6.93 -3.36 15.06
N ASP A 58 -7.51 -3.20 16.24
CA ASP A 58 -6.85 -3.56 17.49
C ASP A 58 -6.71 -5.09 17.58
N PRO A 59 -5.49 -5.65 17.61
CA PRO A 59 -5.31 -7.10 17.61
C PRO A 59 -5.30 -7.71 19.02
N ARG A 60 -5.45 -6.91 20.08
CA ARG A 60 -5.38 -7.37 21.47
C ARG A 60 -6.67 -8.08 21.87
N ASP A 61 -6.52 -9.09 22.74
CA ASP A 61 -7.66 -9.70 23.43
C ASP A 61 -8.37 -8.65 24.31
N GLU A 62 -9.66 -8.89 24.60
CA GLU A 62 -10.47 -8.06 25.51
C GLU A 62 -10.01 -8.13 26.97
#